data_AF-F9DRU3-F1
#
_entry.id   AF-F9DRU3-F1
#
_cell.length_a   1.000
_cell.length_b   1.000
_cell.length_c   1.000
_cell.angle_alpha   90.00
_cell.angle_beta   90.00
_cell.angle_gamma   90.00
#
_symmetry.space_group_name_H-M   'P 1'
#
loop_
_entity.id
_entity.type
_entity.pdbx_description
1 polymer ?
#
loop_
_entity_poly.entity_id
_entity_poly.type
_entity_poly.pdbx_seq_one_letter_code
_entity_poly.pdbx_strand_id
1 'polypeptide(L)'
;MFHLNLRRKIMLVSFLFLCIPALLIGIVSYQLSLNSLNESGRLMLKNSVKQAIETIKMMDQEVKQGNISLEDAQEYVKVSVLGEKSADGTRPINKI
;
A
#
# COMPACT_ATOMS: atom_id res chain seq x y z
N MET A 1 -15.25 17.46 47.46
CA MET A 1 -14.30 18.40 46.83
C MET A 1 -12.89 17.89 47.12
N PHE A 2 -12.24 17.23 46.15
CA PHE A 2 -10.91 16.63 46.38
C PHE A 2 -9.87 17.74 46.62
N HIS A 3 -9.48 17.96 47.87
CA HIS A 3 -8.37 18.87 48.20
C HIS A 3 -7.04 18.16 47.90
N LEU A 4 -6.50 18.41 46.72
CA LEU A 4 -5.16 17.96 46.34
C LEU A 4 -4.12 18.86 47.04
N ASN A 5 -3.20 18.25 47.78
CA ASN A 5 -2.03 18.95 48.31
C ASN A 5 -1.22 19.60 47.18
N LEU A 6 -0.59 20.75 47.47
CA LEU A 6 0.10 21.60 46.49
C LEU A 6 1.08 20.82 45.59
N ARG A 7 1.83 19.87 46.16
CA ARG A 7 2.75 18.99 45.42
C ARG A 7 2.06 18.18 44.31
N ARG A 8 0.88 17.62 44.58
CA ARG A 8 0.09 16.87 43.58
C ARG A 8 -0.47 17.80 42.51
N LYS A 9 -0.86 19.03 42.89
CA LYS A 9 -1.38 20.02 41.95
C LYS A 9 -0.32 20.44 40.92
N ILE A 10 0.91 20.72 41.38
CA ILE A 10 2.05 21.04 40.50
C ILE A 10 2.39 19.85 39.60
N MET A 11 2.47 18.64 40.17
CA MET A 11 2.77 17.42 39.40
C MET A 11 1.74 17.15 38.30
N LEU A 12 0.45 17.36 38.60
CA LEU A 12 -0.65 17.16 37.65
C LEU A 12 -0.64 18.21 36.52
N VAL A 13 -0.32 19.46 36.84
CA VAL A 13 -0.17 20.53 35.83
C VAL A 13 1.01 20.24 34.90
N SER A 14 2.17 19.86 35.43
CA SER A 14 3.33 19.50 34.60
C SER A 14 3.06 18.29 33.71
N PHE A 15 2.35 17.29 34.23
CA PHE A 15 1.95 16.11 33.45
C PHE A 15 0.98 16.48 32.31
N LEU A 16 -0.05 17.30 32.60
CA LEU A 16 -0.97 17.81 31.57
C LEU A 16 -0.23 18.64 30.51
N PHE A 17 0.74 19.46 30.94
CA PHE A 17 1.54 20.27 30.03
C PHE A 17 2.38 19.43 29.06
N LEU A 18 2.72 18.20 29.43
CA LEU A 18 3.40 17.23 28.56
C LEU A 18 2.40 16.42 27.71
N CYS A 19 1.33 15.93 28.32
CA CYS A 19 0.36 15.08 27.64
C CYS A 19 -0.41 15.81 26.54
N ILE A 20 -0.81 17.05 26.75
CA ILE A 20 -1.58 17.82 25.76
C ILE A 20 -0.80 17.96 24.43
N PRO A 21 0.44 18.49 24.40
CA PRO A 21 1.18 18.60 23.15
C PRO A 21 1.53 17.22 22.56
N ALA A 22 1.83 16.22 23.38
CA ALA A 22 2.10 14.86 22.90
C ALA A 22 0.89 14.24 22.18
N LEU A 23 -0.31 14.42 22.74
CA LEU A 23 -1.55 13.95 22.13
C LEU A 23 -1.85 14.69 20.83
N LEU A 24 -1.66 16.01 20.80
CA LEU A 24 -1.85 16.80 19.58
C LEU A 24 -0.91 16.34 18.46
N ILE A 25 0.38 16.15 18.77
CA ILE A 25 1.36 15.64 17.80
C ILE A 25 0.98 14.23 17.34
N GLY A 26 0.56 13.36 18.27
CA GLY A 26 0.12 12.00 17.94
C GLY A 26 -1.06 11.98 16.97
N ILE A 27 -2.08 12.81 17.20
CA ILE A 27 -3.26 12.91 16.34
C ILE A 27 -2.86 13.39 14.94
N VAL A 28 -2.09 14.49 14.86
CA VAL A 28 -1.65 15.05 13.57
C VAL A 28 -0.78 14.06 12.80
N SER A 29 0.17 13.42 13.49
CA SER A 29 1.07 12.44 12.90
C SER A 29 0.32 11.21 12.38
N TYR A 30 -0.65 10.72 13.13
CA TYR A 30 -1.51 9.61 12.71
C TYR A 30 -2.29 9.96 11.44
N GLN A 31 -2.89 11.15 11.40
CA GLN A 31 -3.70 11.60 10.27
C GLN A 31 -2.87 11.82 9.02
N LEU A 32 -1.67 12.40 9.16
CA LEU A 32 -0.72 12.56 8.06
C LEU A 32 -0.26 11.19 7.53
N SER A 33 0.08 10.27 8.42
CA SER A 33 0.53 8.92 8.05
C SER A 33 -0.56 8.15 7.32
N LEU A 34 -1.81 8.23 7.78
CA LEU A 34 -2.95 7.59 7.13
C LEU A 34 -3.17 8.13 5.71
N ASN A 35 -3.12 9.46 5.55
CA ASN A 35 -3.29 10.09 4.24
C ASN A 35 -2.15 9.73 3.28
N SER A 36 -0.91 9.77 3.77
CA SER A 36 0.27 9.39 2.99
C SER A 36 0.22 7.92 2.56
N LEU A 37 -0.19 7.02 3.47
CA LEU A 37 -0.34 5.60 3.18
C LEU A 37 -1.42 5.35 2.13
N ASN A 38 -2.58 5.99 2.25
CA ASN A 38 -3.66 5.85 1.28
C ASN A 38 -3.24 6.37 -0.10
N GLU A 39 -2.58 7.52 -0.17
CA GLU A 39 -2.14 8.08 -1.45
C GLU A 39 -1.03 7.24 -2.08
N SER A 40 -0.04 6.83 -1.29
CA SER A 40 1.04 5.94 -1.76
C SER A 40 0.48 4.61 -2.25
N GLY A 41 -0.45 4.00 -1.51
CA GLY A 41 -1.13 2.77 -1.91
C GLY A 41 -1.93 2.93 -3.20
N ARG A 42 -2.67 4.04 -3.35
CA ARG A 42 -3.41 4.36 -4.58
C ARG A 42 -2.48 4.54 -5.78
N LEU A 43 -1.37 5.25 -5.61
CA LEU A 43 -0.37 5.44 -6.66
C LEU A 43 0.32 4.14 -7.03
N MET A 44 0.68 3.32 -6.04
CA MET A 44 1.27 2.00 -6.26
C MET A 44 0.32 1.13 -7.11
N LEU A 45 -0.95 0.98 -6.70
CA LEU A 45 -1.93 0.20 -7.45
C LEU A 45 -2.10 0.72 -8.89
N LYS A 46 -2.23 2.04 -9.06
CA LYS A 46 -2.35 2.67 -10.38
C LYS A 46 -1.13 2.37 -11.26
N ASN A 47 0.08 2.48 -10.69
CA ASN A 47 1.31 2.26 -11.42
C ASN A 47 1.51 0.79 -11.78
N SER A 48 1.19 -0.14 -10.87
CA SER A 48 1.24 -1.58 -11.13
C SER A 48 0.32 -1.97 -12.30
N VAL A 49 -0.92 -1.45 -12.32
CA VAL A 49 -1.85 -1.70 -13.45
C VAL A 49 -1.34 -1.08 -14.74
N LYS A 50 -0.83 0.16 -14.69
CA LYS A 50 -0.25 0.84 -15.85
C LYS A 50 0.93 0.05 -16.43
N GLN A 51 1.80 -0.47 -15.56
CA GLN A 51 2.94 -1.30 -15.95
C GLN A 51 2.47 -2.60 -16.62
N ALA A 52 1.47 -3.29 -16.06
CA ALA A 52 0.90 -4.48 -16.68
C ALA A 52 0.33 -4.20 -18.07
N ILE A 53 -0.38 -3.07 -18.25
CA ILE A 53 -0.89 -2.63 -19.56
C ILE A 53 0.26 -2.33 -20.54
N GLU A 54 1.34 -1.71 -20.07
CA GLU A 54 2.53 -1.44 -20.90
C GLU A 54 3.22 -2.74 -21.33
N THR A 55 3.33 -3.73 -20.44
CA THR A 55 3.83 -5.07 -20.78
C THR A 55 2.94 -5.75 -21.82
N ILE A 56 1.61 -5.68 -21.68
CA ILE A 56 0.66 -6.20 -22.67
C ILE A 56 0.89 -5.55 -24.04
N LYS A 57 1.03 -4.22 -24.09
CA LYS A 57 1.27 -3.48 -25.34
C LYS A 57 2.57 -3.88 -26.01
N MET A 58 3.65 -4.05 -25.23
CA MET A 58 4.94 -4.50 -25.78
C MET A 58 4.80 -5.90 -26.37
N MET A 59 4.16 -6.84 -25.68
CA MET A 59 3.99 -8.20 -26.18
C MET A 59 3.06 -8.26 -27.41
N ASP A 60 1.98 -7.46 -27.44
CA ASP A 60 1.11 -7.33 -28.61
C ASP A 60 1.88 -6.79 -29.84
N GLN A 61 2.84 -5.90 -29.63
CA GLN A 61 3.71 -5.42 -30.72
C GLN A 61 4.62 -6.54 -31.26
N GLU A 62 5.13 -7.41 -30.40
CA GLU A 62 5.94 -8.57 -30.81
C GLU A 62 5.11 -9.61 -31.58
N VAL A 63 3.85 -9.83 -31.18
CA VAL A 63 2.90 -10.69 -31.92
C VAL A 63 2.64 -10.11 -33.31
N LYS A 64 2.39 -8.80 -33.42
CA LYS A 64 2.15 -8.12 -34.70
C LYS A 64 3.35 -8.15 -35.64
N GLN A 65 4.56 -8.17 -35.08
CA GLN A 65 5.81 -8.34 -35.84
C GLN A 65 6.04 -9.79 -36.29
N GLY A 66 5.28 -10.76 -35.75
CA GLY A 66 5.43 -12.18 -36.03
C GLY A 66 6.55 -12.86 -35.23
N ASN A 67 7.09 -12.19 -34.21
CA ASN A 67 8.20 -12.70 -33.41
C ASN A 67 7.76 -13.75 -32.38
N ILE A 68 6.48 -13.72 -31.98
CA ILE A 68 5.90 -14.61 -30.97
C ILE A 68 4.43 -14.91 -31.32
N SER A 69 3.95 -16.10 -30.97
CA SER A 69 2.53 -16.45 -31.09
C SER A 69 1.68 -15.64 -30.08
N LEU A 70 0.39 -15.50 -30.37
CA LEU A 70 -0.53 -14.82 -29.45
C LEU A 70 -0.61 -15.57 -28.12
N GLU A 71 -0.61 -16.90 -28.17
CA GLU A 71 -0.71 -17.79 -27.01
C GLU A 71 0.50 -17.62 -26.08
N ASP A 72 1.71 -17.62 -26.64
CA ASP A 72 2.95 -17.51 -25.88
C ASP A 72 3.09 -16.11 -25.27
N ALA A 73 2.73 -15.06 -26.02
CA ALA A 73 2.70 -13.68 -25.53
C ALA A 73 1.71 -13.50 -24.37
N GLN A 74 0.51 -14.09 -24.49
CA GLN A 74 -0.49 -14.06 -23.43
C GLN A 74 -0.03 -14.80 -22.17
N GLU A 75 0.64 -15.95 -22.32
CA GLU A 75 1.16 -16.68 -21.16
C GLU A 75 2.31 -15.93 -20.49
N TYR A 76 3.21 -15.30 -21.26
CA TYR A 76 4.27 -14.45 -20.72
C TYR A 76 3.72 -13.33 -19.83
N VAL A 77 2.72 -12.59 -20.31
CA VAL A 77 2.07 -11.53 -19.52
C VAL A 77 1.44 -12.12 -18.25
N LYS A 78 0.73 -13.24 -18.36
CA LYS A 78 0.07 -13.86 -17.21
C LYS A 78 1.08 -14.29 -16.15
N VAL A 79 2.21 -14.86 -16.55
CA VAL A 79 3.29 -15.25 -15.62
C VAL A 79 3.92 -14.00 -14.98
N SER A 80 4.16 -12.94 -15.77
CA SER A 80 4.76 -11.70 -15.29
C SER A 80 3.88 -10.96 -14.26
N VAL A 81 2.56 -10.95 -14.46
CA VAL A 81 1.62 -10.21 -13.59
C VAL A 81 1.07 -11.08 -12.45
N LEU A 82 0.80 -12.35 -12.69
CA LEU A 82 0.07 -13.24 -11.77
C LEU A 82 0.97 -14.32 -11.14
N GLY A 83 2.22 -14.44 -11.59
CA GLY A 83 3.13 -15.52 -11.23
C GLY A 83 2.93 -16.80 -12.04
N GLU A 84 3.83 -17.75 -11.85
CA GLU A 84 3.79 -19.05 -12.51
C GLU A 84 2.51 -19.83 -12.17
N LYS A 85 2.05 -20.62 -13.15
CA LYS A 85 0.92 -21.53 -12.97
C LYS A 85 1.36 -22.67 -12.05
N SER A 86 0.61 -22.88 -10.97
CA SER A 86 0.82 -24.03 -10.09
C SER A 86 0.44 -25.34 -10.79
N ALA A 87 0.97 -26.47 -10.33
CA ALA A 87 0.69 -27.80 -10.89
C ALA A 87 -0.81 -28.12 -10.95
N ASP A 88 -1.61 -27.58 -10.02
CA ASP A 88 -3.05 -27.75 -9.91
C ASP A 88 -3.87 -26.84 -10.84
N GLY A 89 -3.19 -26.11 -11.74
CA GLY A 89 -3.82 -25.21 -12.70
C GLY A 89 -4.21 -23.83 -12.17
N THR A 90 -4.03 -23.59 -10.87
CA THR A 90 -4.32 -22.32 -10.19
C THR A 90 -3.12 -21.37 -10.23
N ARG A 91 -3.36 -20.08 -10.01
CA ARG A 91 -2.30 -19.06 -9.85
C ARG A 91 -2.29 -18.55 -8.40
N PRO A 92 -1.15 -18.13 -7.86
CA PRO A 92 -1.00 -17.80 -6.43
C PRO A 92 -1.96 -16.71 -5.94
N ILE A 93 -2.34 -15.78 -6.82
CA ILE A 93 -3.29 -14.70 -6.53
C ILE A 93 -4.76 -15.12 -6.54
N ASN A 94 -5.08 -16.34 -6.98
CA ASN A 94 -6.45 -16.86 -7.09
C ASN A 94 -6.89 -17.63 -5.84
N LYS A 95 -6.11 -17.57 -4.74
CA LYS A 95 -6.55 -18.07 -3.44
C LYS A 95 -7.60 -17.11 -2.89
N ILE A 96 -8.87 -17.43 -3.15
CA ILE A 96 -10.03 -16.85 -2.47
C ILE A 96 -10.20 -17.56 -1.12
#